data_AF-A0A7J7DR44-F1
#
_entry.id   AF-A0A7J7DR44-F1
#
_cell.length_a   1.000
_cell.length_b   1.000
_cell.length_c   1.000
_cell.angle_alpha   90.00
_cell.angle_beta   90.00
_cell.angle_gamma   90.00
#
_symmetry.space_group_name_H-M   'P 1'
#
loop_
_entity.id
_entity.type
_entity.pdbx_description
1 polymer ?
#
loop_
_entity_poly.entity_id
_entity_poly.type
_entity_poly.pdbx_seq_one_letter_code
_entity_poly.pdbx_strand_id
1 'polypeptide(L)'
;MSTAMVPFIGVIYEGKWFLKGLGSHREVMSEAYDPDANTWTPINDGMVAGWRNPSISLNGRLYALDCRDGCKLRIYDGATDSWNRFIDSKLHLGSSHSLEAAALVPLNGKLCIVRNNMSISMVDVSSPDKQVESNPHLWENIAGRGHFRTLVTNLWSSIAGRSSLKSHIVHCQVLQA
;
A
#
# COMPACT_ATOMS: atom_id res chain seq x y z
N MET A 1 17.20 -4.06 -13.20
CA MET A 1 17.25 -5.22 -12.29
C MET A 1 18.57 -5.93 -12.52
N SER A 2 19.20 -6.40 -11.45
CA SER A 2 20.44 -7.20 -11.54
C SER A 2 20.14 -8.66 -11.89
N THR A 3 18.97 -9.16 -11.49
CA THR A 3 18.50 -10.53 -11.79
C THR A 3 17.11 -10.49 -12.41
N ALA A 4 16.79 -11.42 -13.31
CA ALA A 4 15.44 -11.52 -13.87
C ALA A 4 14.43 -11.88 -12.77
N MET A 5 13.44 -11.03 -12.55
CA MET A 5 12.36 -11.27 -11.59
C MET A 5 10.99 -10.85 -12.14
N VAL A 6 9.95 -11.55 -11.72
CA VAL A 6 8.55 -11.13 -11.90
C VAL A 6 8.09 -10.42 -10.61
N PRO A 7 7.96 -9.07 -10.61
CA PRO A 7 7.56 -8.33 -9.43
C PRO A 7 6.08 -8.57 -9.08
N PHE A 8 5.78 -8.68 -7.80
CA PHE A 8 4.40 -8.73 -7.29
C PHE A 8 4.14 -7.75 -6.12
N ILE A 9 5.18 -7.11 -5.59
CA ILE A 9 5.10 -5.99 -4.65
C ILE A 9 6.10 -4.91 -5.08
N GLY A 10 5.69 -3.65 -5.03
CA GLY A 10 6.54 -2.49 -5.27
C GLY A 10 6.19 -1.33 -4.34
N VAL A 11 7.19 -0.57 -3.90
CA VAL A 11 6.96 0.70 -3.19
C VAL A 11 8.13 1.65 -3.42
N ILE A 12 7.85 2.95 -3.52
CA ILE A 12 8.87 3.98 -3.51
C ILE A 12 8.96 4.54 -2.10
N TYR A 13 10.14 4.47 -1.52
CA TYR A 13 10.43 4.95 -0.17
C TYR A 13 11.82 5.60 -0.16
N GLU A 14 11.96 6.77 0.47
CA GLU A 14 13.23 7.53 0.50
C GLU A 14 13.91 7.67 -0.87
N GLY A 15 13.11 7.93 -1.93
CA GLY A 15 13.61 8.11 -3.29
C GLY A 15 14.01 6.82 -4.02
N LYS A 16 14.07 5.68 -3.33
CA LYS A 16 14.44 4.38 -3.92
C LYS A 16 13.21 3.55 -4.26
N TRP A 17 13.32 2.75 -5.32
CA TRP A 17 12.22 1.88 -5.75
C TRP A 17 12.49 0.46 -5.29
N PHE A 18 11.73 0.03 -4.31
CA PHE A 18 11.82 -1.31 -3.77
C PHE A 18 10.87 -2.22 -4.51
N LEU A 19 11.35 -3.38 -4.94
CA LEU A 19 10.56 -4.42 -5.58
C LEU A 19 10.79 -5.75 -4.90
N LYS A 20 9.73 -6.54 -4.76
CA LYS A 20 9.77 -7.94 -4.34
C LYS A 20 9.06 -8.79 -5.38
N GLY A 21 9.69 -9.89 -5.74
CA GLY A 21 9.30 -10.70 -6.87
C GLY A 21 9.73 -12.14 -6.75
N LEU A 22 9.39 -12.92 -7.79
CA LEU A 22 9.89 -14.28 -7.96
C LEU A 22 11.00 -14.28 -9.01
N GLY A 23 12.14 -14.85 -8.66
CA GLY A 23 13.24 -15.12 -9.59
C GLY A 23 12.93 -16.27 -10.55
N SER A 24 13.90 -16.59 -11.41
CA SER A 24 13.78 -17.67 -12.40
C SER A 24 13.59 -19.06 -11.77
N HIS A 25 14.07 -19.26 -10.54
CA HIS A 25 13.93 -20.52 -9.80
C HIS A 25 12.77 -20.48 -8.79
N ARG A 26 11.87 -19.49 -8.90
CA ARG A 26 10.73 -19.25 -7.99
C ARG A 26 11.13 -18.95 -6.54
N GLU A 27 12.38 -18.56 -6.33
CA GLU A 27 12.86 -17.96 -5.10
C GLU A 27 12.28 -16.55 -4.94
N VAL A 28 11.99 -16.15 -3.70
CA VAL A 28 11.56 -14.79 -3.41
C VAL A 28 12.80 -13.90 -3.40
N MET A 29 12.81 -12.90 -4.28
CA MET A 29 13.89 -11.92 -4.40
C MET A 29 13.36 -10.53 -4.06
N SER A 30 14.24 -9.69 -3.51
CA SER A 30 13.96 -8.27 -3.35
C SER A 30 15.15 -7.46 -3.85
N GLU A 31 14.87 -6.40 -4.62
CA GLU A 31 15.87 -5.47 -5.13
C GLU A 31 15.40 -4.03 -4.89
N ALA A 32 16.33 -3.12 -4.64
CA ALA A 32 16.10 -1.68 -4.62
C ALA A 32 16.79 -1.03 -5.82
N TYR A 33 16.06 -0.20 -6.55
CA TYR A 33 16.61 0.72 -7.54
C TYR A 33 16.94 2.05 -6.87
N ASP A 34 18.18 2.49 -7.06
CA ASP A 34 18.64 3.82 -6.71
C ASP A 34 18.71 4.68 -7.99
N PRO A 35 17.80 5.66 -8.18
CA PRO A 35 17.79 6.49 -9.38
C PRO A 35 19.04 7.36 -9.53
N ASP A 36 19.66 7.79 -8.43
CA ASP A 36 20.83 8.67 -8.46
C ASP A 36 22.07 7.92 -8.94
N ALA A 37 22.24 6.68 -8.48
CA ALA A 37 23.31 5.79 -8.94
C ALA A 37 22.95 5.04 -10.23
N ASN A 38 21.68 5.07 -10.64
CA ASN A 38 21.11 4.26 -11.72
C ASN A 38 21.44 2.76 -11.58
N THR A 39 21.35 2.22 -10.37
CA THR A 39 21.74 0.84 -10.06
C THR A 39 20.63 0.09 -9.33
N TRP A 40 20.58 -1.22 -9.55
CA TRP A 40 19.75 -2.14 -8.79
C TRP A 40 20.64 -2.89 -7.79
N THR A 41 20.21 -2.98 -6.54
CA THR A 41 20.94 -3.68 -5.48
C THR A 41 20.03 -4.70 -4.80
N PRO A 42 20.47 -5.96 -4.59
CA PRO A 42 19.73 -6.93 -3.79
C PRO A 42 19.57 -6.44 -2.34
N ILE A 43 18.41 -6.70 -1.74
CA ILE A 43 18.12 -6.32 -0.35
C ILE A 43 17.49 -7.50 0.40
N ASN A 44 17.81 -7.59 1.68
CA ASN A 44 17.37 -8.66 2.59
C ASN A 44 17.22 -8.18 4.04
N ASP A 45 17.03 -6.87 4.21
CA ASP A 45 16.85 -6.20 5.50
C ASP A 45 15.46 -6.45 6.12
N GLY A 46 15.26 -5.93 7.33
CA GLY A 46 14.01 -6.03 8.08
C GLY A 46 12.84 -5.34 7.38
N MET A 47 13.10 -4.29 6.59
CA MET A 47 12.10 -3.68 5.71
C MET A 47 11.43 -4.73 4.83
N VAL A 48 12.20 -5.48 4.01
CA VAL A 48 11.64 -6.47 3.08
C VAL A 48 11.17 -7.78 3.74
N ALA A 49 11.75 -8.13 4.89
CA ALA A 49 11.33 -9.29 5.67
C ALA A 49 9.90 -9.13 6.21
N GLY A 50 9.54 -7.94 6.69
CA GLY A 50 8.21 -7.61 7.21
C GLY A 50 7.25 -7.01 6.18
N TRP A 51 7.68 -6.79 4.95
CA TRP A 51 6.91 -6.10 3.92
C TRP A 51 5.70 -6.89 3.46
N ARG A 52 4.52 -6.26 3.52
CA ARG A 52 3.24 -6.82 3.13
C ARG A 52 2.48 -5.86 2.21
N ASN A 53 1.68 -6.42 1.32
CA ASN A 53 0.74 -5.67 0.49
C ASN A 53 -0.63 -5.58 1.15
N PRO A 54 -1.40 -4.51 0.86
CA PRO A 54 -0.97 -3.23 0.29
C PRO A 54 0.03 -2.42 1.14
N SER A 55 0.92 -1.66 0.50
CA SER A 55 1.87 -0.74 1.15
C SER A 55 1.99 0.59 0.39
N ILE A 56 2.41 1.67 1.07
CA ILE A 56 2.61 2.99 0.45
C ILE A 56 3.57 3.85 1.25
N SER A 57 4.32 4.74 0.58
CA SER A 57 4.97 5.85 1.25
C SER A 57 4.12 7.12 1.21
N LEU A 58 4.01 7.78 2.36
CA LEU A 58 3.29 9.05 2.54
C LEU A 58 4.06 9.90 3.56
N ASN A 59 4.32 11.16 3.24
CA ASN A 59 5.04 12.11 4.11
C ASN A 59 6.38 11.57 4.63
N GLY A 60 7.16 10.94 3.75
CA GLY A 60 8.48 10.36 4.10
C GLY A 60 8.43 9.14 5.01
N ARG A 61 7.24 8.59 5.28
CA ARG A 61 7.05 7.37 6.09
C ARG A 61 6.53 6.25 5.22
N LEU A 62 6.83 5.01 5.59
CA LEU A 62 6.37 3.81 4.88
C LEU A 62 5.32 3.07 5.71
N TYR A 63 4.14 2.91 5.14
CA TYR A 63 2.98 2.27 5.75
C TYR A 63 2.63 0.98 5.01
N ALA A 64 2.10 0.01 5.75
CA ALA A 64 1.51 -1.19 5.19
C ALA A 64 0.30 -1.63 6.01
N LEU A 65 -0.55 -2.47 5.42
CA LEU A 65 -1.63 -3.09 6.15
C LEU A 65 -1.14 -4.27 7.01
N ASP A 66 -1.66 -4.36 8.23
CA ASP A 66 -1.43 -5.47 9.16
C ASP A 66 -2.69 -6.36 9.29
N CYS A 67 -3.74 -6.05 8.54
CA CYS A 67 -4.95 -6.87 8.43
C CYS A 67 -5.50 -6.91 7.00
N ARG A 68 -6.08 -8.06 6.63
CA ARG A 68 -6.59 -8.37 5.29
C ARG A 68 -7.77 -7.47 4.87
N ASP A 69 -8.69 -7.15 5.78
CA ASP A 69 -9.79 -6.20 5.51
C ASP A 69 -9.39 -4.73 5.65
N GLY A 70 -8.11 -4.49 5.91
CA GLY A 70 -7.51 -3.19 6.05
C GLY A 70 -7.88 -2.45 7.33
N CYS A 71 -8.29 -3.10 8.41
CA CYS A 71 -8.63 -2.43 9.68
C CYS A 71 -7.40 -2.04 10.55
N LYS A 72 -6.19 -2.47 10.17
CA LYS A 72 -4.95 -2.23 10.93
C LYS A 72 -3.82 -1.77 10.02
N LEU A 73 -3.08 -0.77 10.47
CA LEU A 73 -1.89 -0.23 9.83
C LEU A 73 -0.65 -0.48 10.68
N ARG A 74 0.45 -0.73 9.99
CA ARG A 74 1.81 -0.78 10.53
C ARG A 74 2.68 0.23 9.80
N ILE A 75 3.72 0.67 10.48
CA ILE A 75 4.68 1.64 9.97
C ILE A 75 6.08 1.06 10.08
N TYR A 76 6.90 1.29 9.05
CA TYR A 76 8.31 0.92 9.08
C TYR A 76 9.12 1.97 9.85
N ASP A 77 10.03 1.50 10.71
CA ASP A 77 10.99 2.29 11.45
C ASP A 77 12.40 1.94 10.99
N GLY A 78 12.99 2.84 10.20
CA GLY A 78 14.33 2.67 9.66
C GLY A 78 15.44 2.69 10.71
N ALA A 79 15.20 3.22 11.93
CA ALA A 79 16.19 3.21 12.99
C ALA A 79 16.35 1.83 13.63
N THR A 80 15.28 1.05 13.68
CA THR A 80 15.27 -0.31 14.24
C THR A 80 15.20 -1.40 13.17
N ASP A 81 15.15 -1.01 11.89
CA ASP A 81 14.94 -1.89 10.73
C ASP A 81 13.76 -2.85 10.98
N SER A 82 12.65 -2.28 11.47
CA SER A 82 11.52 -3.08 11.92
C SER A 82 10.18 -2.43 11.61
N TRP A 83 9.13 -3.24 11.61
CA TRP A 83 7.77 -2.78 11.39
C TRP A 83 6.98 -2.80 12.69
N ASN A 84 6.41 -1.64 13.03
CA ASN A 84 5.69 -1.43 14.27
C ASN A 84 4.19 -1.26 14.03
N ARG A 85 3.37 -1.72 14.97
CA ARG A 85 1.92 -1.44 14.96
C ARG A 85 1.71 0.07 15.05
N PHE A 86 0.80 0.60 14.24
CA PHE A 86 0.56 2.04 14.14
C PHE A 86 -0.86 2.43 14.53
N ILE A 87 -1.86 2.07 13.71
CA ILE A 87 -3.27 2.38 13.95
C ILE A 87 -4.10 1.10 13.87
N ASP A 88 -5.06 0.93 14.77
CA ASP A 88 -6.01 -0.16 14.79
C ASP A 88 -7.42 0.42 14.93
N SER A 89 -8.27 0.22 13.91
CA SER A 89 -9.64 0.72 13.93
C SER A 89 -10.53 -0.03 14.92
N LYS A 90 -10.11 -1.21 15.39
CA LYS A 90 -10.90 -2.17 16.19
C LYS A 90 -12.18 -2.66 15.51
N LEU A 91 -12.47 -2.20 14.29
CA LEU A 91 -13.65 -2.52 13.53
C LEU A 91 -13.27 -3.37 12.32
N HIS A 92 -13.41 -4.68 12.48
CA HIS A 92 -13.34 -5.60 11.36
C HIS A 92 -14.61 -5.52 10.52
N LEU A 93 -14.44 -5.44 9.20
CA LEU A 93 -15.57 -5.41 8.27
C LEU A 93 -16.01 -6.83 7.86
N GLY A 94 -15.10 -7.80 7.95
CA GLY A 94 -15.36 -9.19 7.62
C GLY A 94 -14.18 -9.87 6.94
N SER A 95 -14.31 -11.16 6.66
CA SER A 95 -13.26 -12.01 6.06
C SER A 95 -13.50 -12.36 4.59
N SER A 96 -14.56 -11.83 3.97
CA SER A 96 -14.88 -12.12 2.58
C SER A 96 -13.87 -11.50 1.62
N HIS A 97 -13.62 -12.18 0.49
CA HIS A 97 -12.73 -11.66 -0.57
C HIS A 97 -13.14 -10.25 -1.04
N SER A 98 -14.44 -9.94 -1.02
CA SER A 98 -14.98 -8.62 -1.37
C SER A 98 -14.52 -7.49 -0.43
N LEU A 99 -14.13 -7.81 0.81
CA LEU A 99 -13.68 -6.85 1.81
C LEU A 99 -12.16 -6.80 1.94
N GLU A 100 -11.42 -7.63 1.20
CA GLU A 100 -9.96 -7.57 1.20
C GLU A 100 -9.50 -6.22 0.65
N ALA A 101 -8.54 -5.61 1.34
CA ALA A 101 -7.92 -4.38 0.92
C ALA A 101 -7.07 -4.64 -0.33
N ALA A 102 -7.43 -3.92 -1.40
CA ALA A 102 -6.80 -4.05 -2.71
C ALA A 102 -5.72 -2.99 -2.91
N ALA A 103 -5.90 -1.79 -2.35
CA ALA A 103 -4.96 -0.69 -2.53
C ALA A 103 -4.93 0.28 -1.34
N LEU A 104 -3.78 0.94 -1.18
CA LEU A 104 -3.60 2.14 -0.39
C LEU A 104 -3.39 3.33 -1.32
N VAL A 105 -4.09 4.43 -1.07
CA VAL A 105 -4.04 5.64 -1.92
C VAL A 105 -3.91 6.87 -1.03
N PRO A 106 -3.00 7.81 -1.31
CA PRO A 106 -2.92 9.05 -0.56
C PRO A 106 -3.97 10.04 -1.10
N LEU A 107 -4.74 10.67 -0.21
CA LEU A 107 -5.73 11.69 -0.57
C LEU A 107 -5.72 12.80 0.48
N ASN A 108 -5.37 14.03 0.06
CA ASN A 108 -5.33 15.21 0.92
C ASN A 108 -4.55 15.02 2.23
N GLY A 109 -3.39 14.35 2.16
CA GLY A 109 -2.55 14.05 3.34
C GLY A 109 -3.05 12.91 4.22
N LYS A 110 -4.20 12.32 3.90
CA LYS A 110 -4.75 11.12 4.54
C LYS A 110 -4.50 9.88 3.68
N LEU A 111 -4.67 8.71 4.31
CA LEU A 111 -4.51 7.42 3.68
C LEU A 111 -5.88 6.77 3.42
N CYS A 112 -6.21 6.52 2.17
CA CYS A 112 -7.40 5.79 1.77
C CYS A 112 -7.09 4.31 1.58
N ILE A 113 -7.96 3.46 2.15
CA ILE A 113 -7.92 2.00 2.05
C ILE A 113 -9.06 1.58 1.13
N VAL A 114 -8.72 1.12 -0.07
CA VAL A 114 -9.69 0.69 -1.09
C VAL A 114 -9.78 -0.83 -1.07
N ARG A 115 -11.01 -1.36 -1.01
CA ARG A 115 -11.28 -2.80 -0.99
C ARG A 115 -11.80 -3.30 -2.33
N ASN A 116 -11.81 -4.62 -2.51
CA ASN A 116 -12.33 -5.28 -3.71
C ASN A 116 -13.79 -4.92 -4.05
N ASN A 117 -14.63 -4.66 -3.05
CA ASN A 117 -16.01 -4.18 -3.25
C ASN A 117 -16.13 -2.67 -3.49
N MET A 118 -15.00 -1.97 -3.68
CA MET A 118 -14.89 -0.51 -3.83
C MET A 118 -15.34 0.31 -2.60
N SER A 119 -15.53 -0.32 -1.44
CA SER A 119 -15.67 0.44 -0.20
C SER A 119 -14.32 1.05 0.20
N ILE A 120 -14.38 2.24 0.81
CA ILE A 120 -13.20 3.01 1.15
C ILE A 120 -13.24 3.36 2.63
N SER A 121 -12.11 3.19 3.33
CA SER A 121 -11.87 3.83 4.61
C SER A 121 -10.83 4.92 4.44
N MET A 122 -10.97 6.04 5.12
CA MET A 122 -9.97 7.11 5.14
C MET A 122 -9.37 7.20 6.53
N VAL A 123 -8.05 7.25 6.58
CA VAL A 123 -7.26 7.22 7.82
C VAL A 123 -6.38 8.45 7.88
N ASP A 124 -6.49 9.21 8.95
CA ASP A 124 -5.56 10.30 9.23
C ASP A 124 -4.30 9.75 9.88
N VAL A 125 -3.15 9.83 9.21
CA VAL A 125 -1.87 9.30 9.71
C VAL A 125 -1.00 10.38 10.37
N SER A 126 -1.46 11.64 10.41
CA SER A 126 -0.72 12.78 10.95
C SER A 126 -0.75 12.86 12.48
N SER A 127 -1.79 12.30 13.11
CA SER A 127 -2.04 12.36 14.55
C SER A 127 -1.96 10.96 15.16
N PRO A 128 -0.76 10.49 15.56
CA PRO A 128 -0.55 9.12 16.05
C PRO A 128 -1.07 8.87 17.48
N ASP A 129 -1.77 9.83 18.10
CA ASP A 129 -2.33 9.66 19.44
C ASP A 129 -3.65 8.88 19.47
N LYS A 130 -3.74 8.07 20.52
CA LYS A 130 -4.06 6.64 20.43
C LYS A 130 -5.53 6.35 20.73
N GLN A 131 -6.09 5.47 19.90
CA GLN A 131 -7.44 4.88 19.91
C GLN A 131 -8.42 5.60 18.98
N VAL A 132 -8.84 4.89 17.93
CA VAL A 132 -9.95 5.32 17.05
C VAL A 132 -11.23 5.60 17.87
N GLU A 133 -11.39 4.94 19.02
CA GLU A 133 -12.49 5.17 19.97
C GLU A 133 -12.53 6.59 20.55
N SER A 134 -11.37 7.23 20.76
CA SER A 134 -11.26 8.59 21.31
C SER A 134 -11.23 9.67 20.23
N ASN A 135 -10.98 9.29 18.98
CA ASN A 135 -10.94 10.20 17.84
C ASN A 135 -11.61 9.57 16.59
N PRO A 136 -12.94 9.71 16.42
CA PRO A 136 -13.65 9.13 15.29
C PRO A 136 -13.23 9.74 13.93
N HIS A 137 -12.60 10.92 13.92
CA HIS A 137 -12.05 11.52 12.69
C HIS A 137 -10.73 10.87 12.23
N LEU A 138 -10.11 10.05 13.07
CA LEU A 138 -8.90 9.30 12.76
C LEU A 138 -9.17 8.23 11.69
N TRP A 139 -10.37 7.63 11.72
CA TRP A 139 -10.74 6.52 10.84
C TRP A 139 -12.22 6.59 10.45
N GLU A 140 -12.48 6.95 9.20
CA GLU A 140 -13.83 7.06 8.69
C GLU A 140 -14.08 6.02 7.59
N ASN A 141 -15.19 5.28 7.70
CA ASN A 141 -15.66 4.44 6.62
C ASN A 141 -16.52 5.26 5.66
N ILE A 142 -15.92 5.66 4.55
CA ILE A 142 -16.61 6.25 3.41
C ILE A 142 -17.23 5.08 2.63
N ALA A 143 -18.23 4.44 3.22
CA ALA A 143 -19.03 3.44 2.53
C ALA A 143 -19.59 4.09 1.26
N GLY A 144 -19.37 3.47 0.11
CA GLY A 144 -19.73 4.02 -1.20
C GLY A 144 -21.23 4.27 -1.35
N ARG A 145 -21.73 5.42 -0.88
CA ARG A 145 -23.03 5.95 -1.27
C ARG A 145 -22.86 6.67 -2.61
N GLY A 146 -23.41 6.04 -3.66
CA GLY A 146 -23.70 6.63 -4.97
C GLY A 146 -22.50 7.27 -5.67
N HIS A 147 -22.33 8.58 -5.51
CA HIS A 147 -21.46 9.43 -6.33
C HIS A 147 -19.96 9.07 -6.26
N PHE A 148 -19.45 8.73 -5.07
CA PHE A 148 -18.02 8.41 -4.90
C PHE A 148 -17.66 7.07 -5.57
N ARG A 149 -18.62 6.13 -5.60
CA ARG A 149 -18.46 4.85 -6.29
C ARG A 149 -18.28 5.09 -7.78
N THR A 150 -19.12 5.93 -8.39
CA THR A 150 -19.02 6.27 -9.82
C THR A 150 -17.72 6.98 -10.17
N LEU A 151 -17.25 7.93 -9.34
CA LEU A 151 -15.97 8.62 -9.55
C LEU A 151 -14.79 7.64 -9.55
N VAL A 152 -14.75 6.76 -8.55
CA VAL A 152 -13.69 5.76 -8.38
C VAL A 152 -13.76 4.72 -9.51
N THR A 153 -14.94 4.20 -9.84
CA THR A 153 -15.12 3.28 -10.98
C THR A 153 -14.71 3.92 -12.31
N ASN A 154 -15.02 5.20 -12.53
CA ASN A 154 -14.61 5.92 -13.75
C ASN A 154 -13.10 6.12 -13.82
N LEU A 155 -12.47 6.52 -12.71
CA LEU A 155 -11.02 6.67 -12.63
C LEU A 155 -10.31 5.33 -12.90
N TRP A 156 -10.73 4.25 -12.23
CA TRP A 156 -10.11 2.94 -12.40
C TRP A 156 -10.42 2.28 -13.74
N SER A 157 -11.61 2.49 -14.32
CA SER A 157 -11.92 1.99 -15.67
C SER A 157 -11.13 2.72 -16.77
N SER A 158 -10.76 3.99 -16.53
CA SER A 158 -9.85 4.72 -17.41
C SER A 158 -8.41 4.20 -17.31
N ILE A 159 -7.98 3.76 -16.13
CA ILE A 159 -6.61 3.26 -15.87
C ILE A 159 -6.46 1.79 -16.31
N ALA A 160 -7.47 0.96 -16.11
CA ALA A 160 -7.41 -0.48 -16.38
C ALA A 160 -7.36 -0.86 -17.87
N GLY A 161 -7.61 0.09 -18.79
CA GLY A 161 -7.56 -0.14 -20.24
C GLY A 161 -8.64 -1.10 -20.75
N ARG A 162 -9.38 -0.70 -21.79
CA ARG A 162 -10.41 -1.55 -22.43
C ARG A 162 -9.84 -2.60 -23.40
N SER A 163 -8.56 -3.00 -23.29
CA SER A 163 -7.93 -3.92 -24.25
C SER A 163 -7.61 -5.27 -23.64
N SER A 164 -7.79 -6.33 -24.45
CA SER A 164 -7.70 -7.75 -24.10
C SER A 164 -6.29 -8.27 -23.77
N LEU A 165 -5.32 -7.37 -23.54
CA LEU A 165 -3.99 -7.73 -23.08
C LEU A 165 -3.98 -7.62 -21.55
N LYS A 166 -3.59 -8.69 -20.87
CA LYS A 166 -3.48 -8.78 -19.40
C LYS A 166 -2.33 -7.90 -18.89
N SER A 167 -2.46 -6.58 -18.99
CA SER A 167 -1.58 -5.64 -18.34
C SER A 167 -1.96 -5.59 -16.85
N HIS A 168 -1.09 -6.11 -15.99
CA HIS A 168 -1.25 -6.03 -14.55
C HIS A 168 -0.52 -4.79 -14.05
N ILE A 169 -1.25 -3.82 -13.50
CA ILE A 169 -0.64 -2.71 -12.77
C ILE A 169 -0.09 -3.29 -11.47
N VAL A 170 1.24 -3.39 -11.38
CA VAL A 170 1.92 -3.95 -10.20
C VAL A 170 1.99 -2.92 -9.07
N HIS A 171 2.10 -1.63 -9.42
CA HIS A 171 2.18 -0.53 -8.46
C HIS A 171 1.71 0.78 -9.10
N CYS A 172 1.06 1.64 -8.32
CA CYS A 172 0.70 3.00 -8.71
C CYS A 172 0.87 3.90 -7.49
N GLN A 173 1.76 4.89 -7.59
CA GLN A 173 2.04 5.84 -6.52
C GLN A 173 2.19 7.24 -7.11
N VAL A 174 1.66 8.24 -6.41
CA VAL A 174 1.88 9.63 -6.77
C VAL A 174 3.29 10.02 -6.32
N LEU A 175 4.12 10.41 -7.27
CA LEU A 175 5.43 11.01 -6.97
C LEU A 175 5.19 12.45 -6.52
N GLN A 176 5.56 12.78 -5.28
CA GLN A 176 5.63 14.17 -4.84
C GLN A 176 6.98 14.74 -5.30
N ALA A 177 6.92 15.86 -6.02
CA ALA A 177 8.08 16.65 -6.45
C ALA A 177 8.48 17.65 -5.36
#